data_AF-A0A9W8YE83-F1
#
_entry.id   AF-A0A9W8YE83-F1
#
_cell.length_a   1.000
_cell.length_b   1.000
_cell.length_c   1.000
_cell.angle_alpha   90.00
_cell.angle_beta   90.00
_cell.angle_gamma   90.00
#
_symmetry.space_group_name_H-M   'P 1'
#
loop_
_entity.id
_entity.type
_entity.pdbx_description
1 polymer ?
#
loop_
_entity_poly.entity_id
_entity_poly.type
_entity_poly.pdbx_seq_one_letter_code
_entity_poly.pdbx_strand_id
1 'polypeptide(L)'
;MRTVLQRVKSASVTVDGQLTSSIGKGLLVLAAISKDDSEKDVTAMASKILKAKLWDDDTKDPPGRWKCGVQDIGGEILCVSQFTLLASMKKGNKPDFHQSASGVKAKTLYQAFFKEVGNLYETDKVKDGLFAAMMDVALVNDGPVTIQLDTNPPKMEDPTSLGPGFTGPNDSTSQTVDVNDLVNNMTRITKEFQIPAELLE
;
A
#
# COMPACT_ATOMS: atom_id res chain seq x y z
N MET A 1 -11.61 -3.17 5.87
CA MET A 1 -10.24 -3.72 5.84
C MET A 1 -9.35 -2.64 5.29
N ARG A 2 -8.16 -2.46 5.86
CA ARG A 2 -7.20 -1.45 5.39
C ARG A 2 -5.88 -2.12 5.04
N THR A 3 -5.28 -1.71 3.94
CA THR A 3 -3.97 -2.19 3.51
C THR A 3 -3.07 -1.04 3.09
N VAL A 4 -1.77 -1.24 3.27
CA VAL A 4 -0.71 -0.44 2.65
C VAL A 4 0.05 -1.36 1.71
N LEU A 5 0.01 -1.04 0.42
CA LEU A 5 0.73 -1.74 -0.63
C LEU A 5 2.01 -0.98 -0.89
N GLN A 6 3.13 -1.69 -0.92
CA GLN A 6 4.42 -1.16 -1.31
C GLN A 6 4.95 -1.97 -2.48
N ARG A 7 5.29 -1.28 -3.57
CA ARG A 7 5.98 -1.90 -4.69
C ARG A 7 7.41 -2.19 -4.26
N VAL A 8 7.87 -3.42 -4.46
CA VAL A 8 9.18 -3.85 -3.96
C VAL A 8 10.01 -4.54 -5.03
N LYS A 9 11.33 -4.34 -4.97
CA LYS A 9 12.31 -5.19 -5.67
C LYS A 9 12.51 -6.50 -4.92
N SER A 10 12.38 -6.47 -3.60
CA SER A 10 12.41 -7.60 -2.69
C SER A 10 11.81 -7.22 -1.34
N ALA A 11 11.22 -8.18 -0.64
CA ALA A 11 10.80 -8.03 0.75
C ALA A 11 10.95 -9.35 1.50
N SER A 12 11.12 -9.29 2.82
CA SER A 12 11.28 -10.47 3.67
C SER A 12 10.77 -10.24 5.09
N VAL A 13 10.44 -11.34 5.76
CA VAL A 13 10.04 -11.40 7.16
C VAL A 13 10.99 -12.32 7.90
N THR A 14 11.53 -11.81 9.00
CA THR A 14 12.36 -12.55 9.95
C THR A 14 11.65 -12.60 11.30
N VAL A 15 11.68 -13.76 11.95
CA VAL A 15 11.15 -13.97 13.31
C VAL A 15 12.26 -14.62 14.14
N ASP A 16 12.56 -14.06 15.31
CA ASP A 16 13.63 -14.54 16.20
C ASP A 16 14.99 -14.73 15.47
N GLY A 17 15.31 -13.82 14.55
CA GLY A 17 16.54 -13.86 13.74
C GLY A 17 16.53 -14.89 12.60
N GLN A 18 15.43 -15.63 12.39
CA GLN A 18 15.30 -16.62 11.32
C GLN A 18 14.42 -16.12 10.18
N LEU A 19 14.94 -16.21 8.94
CA LEU A 19 14.19 -15.89 7.75
C LEU A 19 12.99 -16.84 7.62
N THR A 20 11.79 -16.30 7.79
CA THR A 20 10.54 -17.07 7.72
C THR A 20 9.96 -17.05 6.32
N SER A 21 10.11 -15.92 5.62
CA SER A 21 9.46 -15.69 4.34
C SER A 21 10.17 -14.60 3.55
N SER A 22 10.20 -14.73 2.22
CA SER A 22 10.79 -13.73 1.33
C SER A 22 10.14 -13.77 -0.05
N ILE A 23 10.14 -12.62 -0.71
CA ILE A 23 9.74 -12.44 -2.09
C ILE A 23 10.78 -11.62 -2.85
N GLY A 24 10.84 -11.83 -4.17
CA GLY A 24 11.53 -10.97 -5.12
C GLY A 24 10.66 -9.77 -5.52
N LYS A 25 10.68 -9.44 -6.82
CA LYS A 25 9.92 -8.31 -7.38
C LYS A 25 8.42 -8.52 -7.18
N GLY A 26 7.73 -7.52 -6.63
CA GLY A 26 6.29 -7.64 -6.39
C GLY A 26 5.72 -6.62 -5.41
N LEU A 27 4.85 -7.09 -4.51
CA LEU A 27 4.18 -6.27 -3.49
C LEU A 27 4.46 -6.76 -2.07
N LEU A 28 4.84 -5.86 -1.18
CA LEU A 28 4.62 -6.02 0.25
C LEU A 28 3.24 -5.43 0.59
N VAL A 29 2.40 -6.22 1.26
CA VAL A 29 1.05 -5.83 1.67
C VAL A 29 0.96 -5.90 3.19
N LEU A 30 0.97 -4.73 3.83
CA LEU A 30 0.62 -4.61 5.25
C LEU A 30 -0.90 -4.58 5.37
N ALA A 31 -1.50 -5.54 6.05
CA ALA A 31 -2.96 -5.72 6.10
C ALA A 31 -3.50 -5.62 7.53
N ALA A 32 -4.50 -4.76 7.71
CA ALA A 32 -5.19 -4.55 8.97
C ALA A 32 -6.66 -4.93 8.85
N ILE A 33 -7.13 -5.71 9.83
CA ILE A 33 -8.52 -6.13 9.97
C ILE A 33 -9.20 -5.23 10.99
N SER A 34 -10.31 -4.60 10.61
CA SER A 34 -11.18 -3.82 11.49
C SER A 34 -12.19 -4.72 12.20
N LYS A 35 -12.66 -4.28 13.36
CA LYS A 35 -13.76 -4.92 14.10
C LYS A 35 -15.05 -5.04 13.26
N ASP A 36 -15.23 -4.17 12.27
CA ASP A 36 -16.43 -4.14 11.42
C ASP A 36 -16.25 -4.92 10.11
N ASP A 37 -15.06 -5.47 9.87
CA ASP A 37 -14.79 -6.23 8.65
C ASP A 37 -15.52 -7.57 8.61
N SER A 38 -15.80 -7.99 7.38
CA SER A 38 -16.48 -9.22 7.00
C SER A 38 -15.74 -9.96 5.89
N GLU A 39 -16.19 -11.15 5.53
CA GLU A 39 -15.67 -11.89 4.36
C GLU A 39 -15.85 -11.11 3.04
N LYS A 40 -16.88 -10.26 2.95
CA LYS A 40 -17.06 -9.39 1.78
C LYS A 40 -15.89 -8.40 1.64
N ASP A 41 -15.39 -7.87 2.76
CA ASP A 41 -14.24 -6.97 2.77
C ASP A 41 -12.96 -7.70 2.36
N VAL A 42 -12.82 -8.97 2.77
CA VAL A 42 -11.72 -9.84 2.36
C VAL A 42 -11.68 -9.99 0.85
N THR A 43 -12.78 -10.46 0.23
CA THR A 43 -12.85 -10.66 -1.22
C THR A 43 -12.67 -9.36 -1.99
N ALA A 44 -13.28 -8.26 -1.51
CA ALA A 44 -13.14 -6.95 -2.14
C ALA A 44 -11.69 -6.46 -2.10
N MET A 45 -11.00 -6.58 -0.95
CA MET A 45 -9.61 -6.14 -0.79
C MET A 45 -8.66 -6.99 -1.63
N ALA A 46 -8.77 -8.32 -1.58
CA ALA A 46 -7.93 -9.22 -2.38
C ALA A 46 -8.05 -8.91 -3.88
N SER A 47 -9.27 -8.77 -4.39
CA SER A 47 -9.51 -8.39 -5.79
C SER A 47 -8.92 -7.01 -6.13
N LYS A 48 -9.03 -6.03 -5.21
CA LYS A 48 -8.52 -4.67 -5.43
C LYS A 48 -6.99 -4.62 -5.48
N ILE A 49 -6.31 -5.41 -4.65
CA ILE A 49 -4.84 -5.53 -4.66
C ILE A 49 -4.36 -6.08 -6.01
N LEU A 50 -4.93 -7.18 -6.47
CA LEU A 50 -4.50 -7.83 -7.72
C LEU A 50 -4.78 -6.97 -8.96
N LYS A 51 -5.87 -6.18 -8.93
CA LYS A 51 -6.23 -5.25 -10.00
C LYS A 51 -5.44 -3.94 -9.98
N ALA A 52 -4.73 -3.62 -8.89
CA ALA A 52 -3.98 -2.37 -8.79
C ALA A 52 -2.88 -2.33 -9.86
N LYS A 53 -2.94 -1.33 -10.74
CA LYS A 53 -1.95 -1.13 -11.81
C LYS A 53 -0.81 -0.25 -11.28
N LEU A 54 0.30 -0.88 -10.91
CA LEU A 54 1.43 -0.26 -10.20
C LEU A 54 2.76 -0.34 -10.98
N TRP A 55 2.74 -0.89 -12.20
CA TRP A 55 3.87 -0.93 -13.12
C TRP A 55 3.49 -0.34 -14.48
N ASP A 56 4.51 0.12 -15.20
CA ASP A 56 4.37 0.56 -16.58
C ASP A 56 4.28 -0.68 -17.49
N ASP A 57 3.59 -0.52 -18.61
CA ASP A 57 3.49 -1.50 -19.69
C ASP A 57 4.59 -1.23 -20.71
N ASP A 58 5.71 -1.92 -20.53
CA ASP A 58 6.91 -1.82 -21.38
C ASP A 58 6.76 -2.55 -22.74
N THR A 59 5.61 -3.20 -23.00
CA THR A 59 5.35 -3.87 -24.29
C THR A 59 4.99 -2.90 -25.41
N LYS A 60 4.77 -1.62 -25.08
CA LYS A 60 4.37 -0.55 -26.01
C LYS A 60 5.46 0.51 -26.12
N ASP A 61 5.50 1.20 -27.26
CA ASP A 61 6.38 2.35 -27.50
C ASP A 61 5.54 3.60 -27.86
N PRO A 62 5.50 4.64 -26.98
CA PRO A 62 6.17 4.70 -25.68
C PRO A 62 5.49 3.80 -24.61
N PRO A 63 6.21 3.44 -23.53
CA PRO A 63 5.66 2.63 -22.45
C PRO A 63 4.38 3.21 -21.85
N GLY A 64 3.38 2.35 -21.64
CA GLY A 64 2.10 2.73 -21.06
C GLY A 64 2.21 2.89 -19.55
N ARG A 65 2.21 4.13 -19.05
CA ARG A 65 2.35 4.37 -17.60
C ARG A 65 1.20 3.82 -16.76
N TRP A 66 1.51 3.15 -15.64
CA TRP A 66 0.51 2.63 -14.68
C TRP A 66 -0.54 1.70 -15.30
N LYS A 67 -0.08 0.72 -16.10
CA LYS A 67 -0.96 -0.17 -16.87
C LYS A 67 -0.90 -1.64 -16.43
N CYS A 68 0.16 -2.04 -15.73
CA CYS A 68 0.39 -3.42 -15.30
C CYS A 68 0.20 -3.59 -13.79
N GLY A 69 -0.48 -4.65 -13.40
CA GLY A 69 -0.62 -5.10 -12.01
C GLY A 69 0.41 -6.19 -11.68
N VAL A 70 0.38 -6.68 -10.44
CA VAL A 70 1.36 -7.67 -9.95
C VAL A 70 1.30 -8.98 -10.74
N GLN A 71 0.11 -9.37 -11.18
CA GLN A 71 -0.10 -10.58 -12.00
C GLN A 71 0.51 -10.42 -13.39
N ASP A 72 0.36 -9.24 -14.01
CA ASP A 72 0.85 -8.96 -15.37
C ASP A 72 2.39 -9.04 -15.44
N ILE A 73 3.08 -8.70 -14.35
CA ILE A 73 4.55 -8.76 -14.27
C ILE A 73 5.07 -10.10 -13.70
N GLY A 74 4.19 -11.05 -13.40
CA GLY A 74 4.53 -12.33 -12.76
C GLY A 74 5.17 -12.18 -11.36
N GLY A 75 4.90 -11.06 -10.68
CA GLY A 75 5.50 -10.67 -9.42
C GLY A 75 4.93 -11.45 -8.23
N GLU A 76 5.62 -11.38 -7.09
CA GLU A 76 5.21 -12.07 -5.87
C GLU A 76 4.50 -11.11 -4.89
N ILE A 77 3.79 -11.66 -3.90
CA ILE A 77 3.08 -10.88 -2.88
C ILE A 77 3.48 -11.41 -1.51
N LEU A 78 3.90 -10.51 -0.61
CA LEU A 78 4.15 -10.81 0.79
C LEU A 78 3.09 -10.13 1.63
N CYS A 79 2.19 -10.89 2.23
CA CYS A 79 1.15 -10.40 3.14
C CYS A 79 1.67 -10.41 4.57
N VAL A 80 1.51 -9.30 5.29
CA VAL A 80 1.92 -9.18 6.70
C VAL A 80 0.78 -8.53 7.50
N SER A 81 0.37 -9.15 8.60
CA SER A 81 -0.64 -8.58 9.50
C SER A 81 -0.12 -7.33 10.20
N GLN A 82 -0.83 -6.21 10.07
CA GLN A 82 -0.42 -4.90 10.59
C GLN A 82 -1.59 -4.15 11.24
N PHE A 83 -2.03 -4.55 12.44
CA PHE A 83 -3.19 -3.94 13.11
C PHE A 83 -3.05 -2.42 13.35
N THR A 84 -1.82 -1.90 13.39
CA THR A 84 -1.53 -0.49 13.66
C THR A 84 -1.99 0.46 12.56
N LEU A 85 -2.28 -0.02 11.34
CA LEU A 85 -2.84 0.82 10.28
C LEU A 85 -4.21 1.42 10.64
N LEU A 86 -4.90 0.83 11.64
CA LEU A 86 -6.17 1.30 12.17
C LEU A 86 -6.01 2.14 13.45
N ALA A 87 -4.78 2.57 13.76
CA ALA A 87 -4.53 3.47 14.88
C ALA A 87 -5.24 4.82 14.69
N SER A 88 -5.81 5.33 15.77
CA SER A 88 -6.29 6.71 15.88
C SER A 88 -5.30 7.52 16.71
N MET A 89 -4.87 8.66 16.17
CA MET A 89 -4.02 9.65 16.86
C MET A 89 -4.80 10.90 17.26
N LYS A 90 -6.15 10.84 17.28
CA LYS A 90 -7.00 12.02 17.54
C LYS A 90 -6.95 12.51 18.99
N LYS A 91 -6.64 11.63 19.95
CA LYS A 91 -6.61 11.93 21.38
C LYS A 91 -5.18 11.87 21.92
N GLY A 92 -4.40 12.91 21.62
CA GLY A 92 -2.99 13.02 22.05
C GLY A 92 -2.01 12.19 21.20
N ASN A 93 -0.81 11.96 21.72
CA ASN A 93 0.31 11.37 20.96
C ASN A 93 0.43 9.84 21.08
N LYS A 94 -0.47 9.19 21.84
CA LYS A 94 -0.49 7.73 21.99
C LYS A 94 -1.47 7.14 20.97
N PRO A 95 -1.06 6.15 20.15
CA PRO A 95 -1.98 5.49 19.23
C PRO A 95 -3.03 4.68 20.01
N ASP A 96 -4.27 4.85 19.59
CA ASP A 96 -5.40 4.06 20.07
C ASP A 96 -5.88 3.09 18.97
N PHE A 97 -6.02 1.81 19.32
CA PHE A 97 -6.31 0.74 18.37
C PHE A 97 -7.73 0.15 18.51
N HIS A 98 -8.69 0.89 19.08
CA HIS A 98 -10.06 0.42 19.30
C HIS A 98 -10.82 -0.02 18.02
N GLN A 99 -10.32 0.38 16.85
CA GLN A 99 -10.90 0.02 15.55
C GLN A 99 -10.36 -1.33 15.03
N SER A 100 -9.22 -1.80 15.51
CA SER A 100 -8.62 -3.06 15.07
C SER A 100 -9.43 -4.25 15.63
N ALA A 101 -9.65 -5.26 14.79
CA ALA A 101 -10.13 -6.56 15.28
C ALA A 101 -9.06 -7.21 16.16
N SER A 102 -9.49 -8.06 17.09
CA SER A 102 -8.60 -8.80 17.99
C SER A 102 -8.98 -10.29 18.08
N GLY A 103 -8.08 -11.09 18.68
CA GLY A 103 -8.31 -12.49 18.98
C GLY A 103 -8.66 -13.34 17.75
N VAL A 104 -9.67 -14.18 17.90
CA VAL A 104 -10.09 -15.14 16.86
C VAL A 104 -10.55 -14.44 15.59
N LYS A 105 -11.32 -13.35 15.69
CA LYS A 105 -11.83 -12.64 14.51
C LYS A 105 -10.71 -12.12 13.61
N ALA A 106 -9.70 -11.46 14.21
CA ALA A 106 -8.56 -10.93 13.46
C ALA A 106 -7.79 -12.04 12.75
N LYS A 107 -7.49 -13.14 13.44
CA LYS A 107 -6.78 -14.29 12.87
C LYS A 107 -7.57 -14.93 11.73
N THR A 108 -8.86 -15.19 11.94
CA THR A 108 -9.73 -15.84 10.93
C THR A 108 -9.83 -15.00 9.66
N LEU A 109 -10.11 -13.71 9.77
CA LEU A 109 -10.25 -12.84 8.60
C LEU A 109 -8.91 -12.57 7.92
N TYR A 110 -7.81 -12.47 8.66
CA TYR A 110 -6.48 -12.35 8.05
C TYR A 110 -6.10 -13.62 7.26
N GLN A 111 -6.33 -14.80 7.84
CA GLN A 111 -6.07 -16.07 7.15
C GLN A 111 -6.97 -16.25 5.92
N ALA A 112 -8.25 -15.84 6.01
CA ALA A 112 -9.15 -15.82 4.87
C ALA A 112 -8.64 -14.86 3.78
N PHE A 113 -8.16 -13.68 4.17
CA PHE A 113 -7.54 -12.71 3.24
C PHE A 113 -6.32 -13.27 2.54
N PHE A 114 -5.36 -13.82 3.27
CA PHE A 114 -4.17 -14.43 2.69
C PHE A 114 -4.53 -15.53 1.68
N LYS A 115 -5.45 -16.44 2.06
CA LYS A 115 -5.92 -17.51 1.17
C LYS A 115 -6.63 -16.98 -0.06
N GLU A 116 -7.48 -15.96 0.09
CA GLU A 116 -8.24 -15.39 -1.02
C GLU A 116 -7.31 -14.72 -2.05
N VAL A 117 -6.25 -14.03 -1.61
CA VAL A 117 -5.23 -13.49 -2.52
C VAL A 117 -4.54 -14.62 -3.28
N GLY A 118 -4.18 -15.72 -2.61
CA GLY A 118 -3.61 -16.91 -3.24
C GLY A 118 -4.54 -17.60 -4.23
N ASN A 119 -5.84 -17.69 -3.92
CA ASN A 119 -6.87 -18.30 -4.78
C ASN A 119 -7.13 -17.48 -6.05
N LEU A 120 -7.15 -16.16 -5.93
CA LEU A 120 -7.37 -15.25 -7.07
C LEU A 120 -6.11 -15.03 -7.91
N TYR A 121 -4.94 -15.44 -7.42
CA TYR A 121 -3.68 -15.38 -8.13
C TYR A 121 -3.07 -16.77 -8.32
N GLU A 122 -1.99 -17.07 -7.61
CA GLU A 122 -1.31 -18.37 -7.59
C GLU A 122 -0.78 -18.57 -6.18
N THR A 123 -1.09 -19.71 -5.54
CA THR A 123 -0.71 -19.94 -4.14
C THR A 123 0.80 -19.85 -3.91
N ASP A 124 1.61 -20.30 -4.88
CA ASP A 124 3.06 -20.27 -4.76
C ASP A 124 3.66 -18.85 -4.84
N LYS A 125 2.94 -17.90 -5.44
CA LYS A 125 3.34 -16.49 -5.58
C LYS A 125 2.98 -15.63 -4.39
N VAL A 126 2.18 -16.13 -3.45
CA VAL A 126 1.70 -15.39 -2.29
C VAL A 126 2.33 -15.99 -1.03
N LYS A 127 3.13 -15.18 -0.35
CA LYS A 127 3.82 -15.54 0.88
C LYS A 127 3.17 -14.83 2.07
N ASP A 128 3.17 -15.50 3.20
CA ASP A 128 2.68 -14.96 4.47
C ASP A 128 3.86 -14.51 5.34
N GLY A 129 3.59 -13.61 6.27
CA GLY A 129 4.38 -13.45 7.48
C GLY A 129 3.98 -14.48 8.53
N LEU A 130 4.20 -14.15 9.81
CA LEU A 130 3.76 -14.96 10.93
C LEU A 130 2.78 -14.17 11.79
N PHE A 131 1.48 -14.46 11.66
CA PHE A 131 0.43 -13.73 12.37
C PHE A 131 0.68 -13.70 13.89
N ALA A 132 0.58 -12.50 14.47
CA ALA A 132 0.80 -12.22 15.90
C ALA A 132 2.22 -12.49 16.44
N ALA A 133 3.19 -12.79 15.59
CA ALA A 133 4.60 -12.78 15.99
C ALA A 133 5.19 -11.36 15.90
N MET A 134 6.23 -11.10 16.68
CA MET A 134 7.11 -9.96 16.45
C MET A 134 7.98 -10.27 15.23
N MET A 135 7.91 -9.41 14.23
CA MET A 135 8.53 -9.62 12.93
C MET A 135 9.44 -8.45 12.59
N ASP A 136 10.61 -8.75 12.06
CA ASP A 136 11.43 -7.79 11.33
C ASP A 136 11.07 -7.89 9.84
N VAL A 137 10.46 -6.83 9.31
CA VAL A 137 10.05 -6.75 7.91
C VAL A 137 11.04 -5.88 7.14
N ALA A 138 11.86 -6.51 6.31
CA ALA A 138 12.80 -5.80 5.45
C ALA A 138 12.22 -5.65 4.04
N LEU A 139 12.45 -4.50 3.40
CA LEU A 139 12.03 -4.25 2.03
C LEU A 139 13.01 -3.35 1.27
N VAL A 140 13.01 -3.50 -0.05
CA VAL A 140 13.60 -2.55 -1.00
C VAL A 140 12.46 -1.96 -1.83
N ASN A 141 11.98 -0.78 -1.43
CA ASN A 141 10.84 -0.13 -2.10
C ASN A 141 11.24 0.36 -3.50
N ASP A 142 10.46 -0.02 -4.51
CA ASP A 142 10.75 0.23 -5.92
C ASP A 142 10.00 1.48 -6.39
N GLY A 143 10.67 2.63 -6.44
CA GLY A 143 10.08 3.91 -6.89
C GLY A 143 10.53 5.11 -6.06
N PRO A 144 10.08 5.25 -4.79
CA PRO A 144 9.15 4.36 -4.09
C PRO A 144 7.69 4.54 -4.52
N VAL A 145 6.91 3.46 -4.50
CA VAL A 145 5.45 3.49 -4.72
C VAL A 145 4.76 2.87 -3.51
N THR A 146 3.90 3.65 -2.85
CA THR A 146 3.15 3.22 -1.67
C THR A 146 1.69 3.67 -1.81
N ILE A 147 0.75 2.73 -1.73
CA ILE A 147 -0.68 2.98 -1.92
C ILE A 147 -1.47 2.48 -0.72
N GLN A 148 -2.39 3.30 -0.21
CA GLN A 148 -3.31 2.88 0.83
C GLN A 148 -4.65 2.48 0.20
N LEU A 149 -5.17 1.32 0.58
CA LEU A 149 -6.51 0.88 0.18
C LEU A 149 -7.35 0.65 1.44
N ASP A 150 -8.60 1.10 1.38
CA ASP A 150 -9.60 0.86 2.42
C ASP A 150 -10.88 0.35 1.74
N THR A 151 -11.53 -0.68 2.30
CA THR A 151 -12.85 -1.14 1.84
C THR A 151 -13.99 -0.27 2.36
N ASN A 152 -13.73 0.56 3.36
CA ASN A 152 -14.67 1.54 3.89
C ASN A 152 -13.97 2.91 4.05
N PRO A 153 -13.58 3.56 2.94
CA PRO A 153 -12.95 4.87 3.01
C PRO A 153 -13.91 5.87 3.67
N PRO A 154 -13.41 6.82 4.49
CA PRO A 154 -14.25 7.89 4.98
C PRO A 154 -14.89 8.60 3.78
N LYS A 155 -16.18 8.94 3.91
CA LYS A 155 -16.86 9.77 2.91
C LYS A 155 -16.05 11.06 2.77
N MET A 156 -15.51 11.30 1.58
CA MET A 156 -14.98 12.63 1.27
C MET A 156 -16.16 13.59 1.37
N GLU A 157 -16.06 14.56 2.28
CA GLU A 157 -16.98 15.70 2.26
C GLU A 157 -16.80 16.38 0.91
N ASP A 158 -17.90 16.64 0.21
CA ASP A 158 -17.89 17.31 -1.07
C ASP A 158 -17.24 18.69 -0.85
N PRO A 159 -16.11 19.02 -1.51
CA PRO A 159 -15.48 20.33 -1.35
C PRO A 159 -16.41 21.49 -1.76
N THR A 160 -17.47 21.21 -2.52
CA THR A 160 -18.52 22.20 -2.86
C THR A 160 -19.58 22.39 -1.76
N SER A 161 -19.54 21.61 -0.67
CA SER A 161 -20.44 21.78 0.48
C SER A 161 -19.99 22.90 1.44
N LEU A 162 -18.82 23.48 1.22
CA LEU A 162 -18.47 24.79 1.79
C LEU A 162 -19.34 25.84 1.09
N GLY A 163 -20.33 26.39 1.82
CA GLY A 163 -21.22 27.44 1.32
C GLY A 163 -20.45 28.65 0.75
N PRO A 164 -21.12 29.58 0.05
CA PRO A 164 -20.51 30.64 -0.79
C PRO A 164 -19.72 31.73 -0.02
N GLY A 165 -19.27 31.48 1.21
CA GLY A 165 -18.59 32.43 2.09
C GLY A 165 -17.07 32.44 2.05
N PHE A 166 -16.42 31.69 1.15
CA PHE A 166 -14.95 31.75 1.01
C PHE A 166 -14.55 32.74 -0.08
N THR A 167 -14.53 34.03 0.25
CA THR A 167 -13.78 35.02 -0.54
C THR A 167 -12.30 34.90 -0.16
N GLY A 168 -11.58 34.01 -0.86
CA GLY A 168 -10.11 34.07 -0.87
C GLY A 168 -9.63 35.42 -1.44
N PRO A 169 -8.34 35.75 -1.29
CA PRO A 169 -7.79 36.94 -1.92
C PRO A 169 -8.02 36.83 -3.42
N ASN A 170 -8.65 37.83 -4.03
CA ASN A 170 -8.74 37.96 -5.48
C ASN A 170 -7.33 38.01 -6.07
N ASP A 171 -6.82 36.87 -6.49
CA ASP A 171 -5.71 36.79 -7.44
C ASP A 171 -6.22 36.07 -8.69
N SER A 172 -6.58 36.89 -9.68
CA SER A 172 -7.01 36.47 -11.00
C SER A 172 -5.83 35.91 -11.78
N THR A 173 -5.38 34.70 -11.45
CA THR A 173 -4.55 33.85 -12.31
C THR A 173 -4.94 32.39 -12.13
N SER A 174 -6.09 32.00 -12.69
CA SER A 174 -6.38 30.58 -12.87
C SER A 174 -5.44 30.04 -13.96
N GLN A 175 -4.28 29.52 -13.54
CA GLN A 175 -3.46 28.70 -14.41
C GLN A 175 -4.07 27.30 -14.45
N THR A 176 -4.65 26.94 -15.59
CA THR A 176 -4.97 25.55 -15.91
C THR A 176 -3.65 24.81 -16.04
N VAL A 177 -3.30 24.02 -15.03
CA VAL A 177 -2.18 23.09 -15.12
C VAL A 177 -2.67 21.87 -15.89
N ASP A 178 -2.13 21.65 -17.09
CA ASP A 178 -2.38 20.42 -17.83
C ASP A 178 -1.76 19.25 -17.06
N VAL A 179 -2.60 18.29 -16.66
CA VAL A 179 -2.16 17.08 -15.96
C VAL A 179 -1.16 16.30 -16.81
N ASN A 180 -1.25 16.37 -18.14
CA ASN A 180 -0.30 15.73 -19.04
C ASN A 180 1.09 16.39 -18.99
N ASP A 181 1.18 17.71 -18.80
CA ASP A 181 2.48 18.39 -18.64
C ASP A 181 3.17 18.00 -17.33
N LEU A 182 2.41 17.80 -16.25
CA LEU A 182 2.94 17.28 -14.98
C LEU A 182 3.47 15.84 -15.12
N VAL A 183 2.75 15.00 -15.86
CA VAL A 183 3.12 13.60 -16.09
C VAL A 183 4.35 13.49 -17.02
N ASN A 184 4.47 14.37 -18.00
CA ASN A 184 5.58 14.42 -18.96
C ASN A 184 6.86 15.03 -18.38
N ASN A 185 6.75 15.99 -17.46
CA ASN A 185 7.90 16.64 -16.82
C ASN A 185 8.52 15.82 -15.67
N MET A 186 7.96 14.67 -15.30
CA MET A 186 8.64 13.70 -14.43
C MET A 186 9.72 12.92 -15.19
N THR A 187 10.75 13.62 -15.67
CA THR A 187 12.02 12.97 -16.00
C THR A 187 12.65 12.49 -14.70
N ARG A 188 13.06 11.22 -14.65
CA ARG A 188 13.78 10.65 -13.50
C ARG A 188 14.98 11.54 -13.17
N ILE A 189 14.95 12.25 -12.05
CA ILE A 189 16.14 12.85 -11.47
C ILE A 189 16.96 11.71 -10.85
N THR A 190 17.77 11.03 -11.65
CA THR A 190 18.94 10.31 -11.12
C THR A 190 19.98 11.35 -10.75
N LYS A 191 19.86 11.92 -9.55
CA LYS A 191 21.02 12.52 -8.88
C LYS A 191 21.75 11.39 -8.18
N GLU A 192 22.98 11.11 -8.60
CA GLU A 192 23.91 10.36 -7.78
C GLU A 192 24.04 11.11 -6.44
N PHE A 193 23.55 10.49 -5.38
CA PHE A 193 23.68 11.01 -4.03
C PHE A 193 25.04 10.56 -3.52
N GLN A 194 26.06 11.41 -3.61
CA GLN A 194 27.29 11.19 -2.84
C GLN A 194 26.99 11.51 -1.38
N ILE A 195 27.06 10.51 -0.52
CA ILE A 195 27.00 10.69 0.93
C ILE A 195 28.31 11.40 1.33
N PRO A 196 28.26 12.60 1.93
CA PRO A 196 29.45 13.24 2.49
C PRO A 196 30.14 12.31 3.49
N ALA A 197 31.46 12.21 3.42
CA ALA A 197 32.24 11.31 4.29
C ALA A 197 32.01 11.58 5.79
N GLU A 198 31.59 12.79 6.15
CA GLU A 198 31.26 13.22 7.52
C GLU A 198 30.01 12.52 8.10
N LEU A 199 29.14 11.93 7.26
CA LEU A 199 27.93 11.21 7.68
C LEU A 199 28.13 9.69 7.79
N LEU A 200 29.37 9.21 7.61
CA LEU A 200 29.74 7.79 7.69
C LEU A 200 30.50 7.43 8.98
N GLU A 201 30.58 8.34 9.97
CA GLU A 201 31.12 8.06 11.31
C GLU A 201 30.04 7.74 12.34
#